data_AF-A0A2L2TX34-F1
#
_entry.id   AF-A0A2L2TX34-F1
#
_cell.length_a   1.000
_cell.length_b   1.000
_cell.length_c   1.000
_cell.angle_alpha   90.00
_cell.angle_beta   90.00
_cell.angle_gamma   90.00
#
_symmetry.space_group_name_H-M   'P 1'
#
loop_
_entity.id
_entity.type
_entity.pdbx_description
1 polymer ?
#
loop_
_entity_poly.entity_id
_entity_poly.type
_entity_poly.pdbx_seq_one_letter_code
_entity_poly.pdbx_strand_id
1 'polypeptide(L)'
;MFSLPSTGQPVPMTWKKDNNVAVNGMHASSFSDNNFKLEDPNGQLMAVFTSHTISLRLSAVGTLQINMDLGPIFEYAVIMSLLSVHEYQKREEDESSSTNLNAAAGAAAASSC
;
A
#
# COMPACT_ATOMS: atom_id res chain seq x y z
N MET A 1 13.12 24.01 -8.47
CA MET A 1 13.55 24.42 -7.12
C MET A 1 12.52 23.84 -6.16
N PHE A 2 12.91 22.92 -5.29
CA PHE A 2 11.99 22.16 -4.45
C PHE A 2 11.60 22.99 -3.23
N SER A 3 10.31 23.30 -3.07
CA SER A 3 9.80 24.01 -1.89
C SER A 3 9.47 23.01 -0.79
N LEU A 4 10.51 22.39 -0.22
CA LEU A 4 10.38 21.70 1.06
C LEU A 4 10.41 22.74 2.19
N PRO A 5 9.82 22.47 3.37
CA PRO A 5 9.94 23.35 4.53
C PRO A 5 11.42 23.73 4.76
N SER A 6 11.69 25.03 4.92
CA SER A 6 13.04 25.63 5.05
C SER A 6 13.84 25.18 6.29
N THR A 7 13.40 24.13 6.99
CA THR A 7 13.98 23.68 8.27
C THR A 7 15.32 22.97 8.10
N GLY A 8 15.72 22.62 6.86
CA GLY A 8 16.93 21.83 6.61
C GLY A 8 16.86 20.40 7.16
N GLN A 9 15.70 20.00 7.68
CA GLN A 9 15.42 18.69 8.27
C GLN A 9 14.59 17.87 7.27
N PRO A 10 14.87 16.57 7.10
CA PRO A 10 14.00 15.69 6.32
C PRO A 10 12.57 15.73 6.87
N VAL A 11 11.58 15.92 5.99
CA VAL A 11 10.16 15.82 6.39
C VAL A 11 9.82 14.33 6.47
N PRO A 12 9.41 13.81 7.65
CA PRO A 12 9.03 12.40 7.75
C PRO A 12 7.71 12.16 7.03
N MET A 13 7.70 11.24 6.08
CA MET A 13 6.51 10.84 5.31
C MET A 13 6.21 9.39 5.61
N THR A 14 4.92 9.06 5.74
CA THR A 14 4.49 7.73 6.18
C THR A 14 3.48 7.13 5.22
N TRP A 15 3.77 5.93 4.76
CA TRP A 15 2.78 5.08 4.10
C TRP A 15 1.84 4.47 5.12
N LYS A 16 0.53 4.65 4.92
CA LYS A 16 -0.52 4.06 5.75
C LYS A 16 -1.40 3.19 4.86
N LYS A 17 -1.71 1.98 5.32
CA LYS A 17 -2.78 1.15 4.73
C LYS A 17 -4.12 1.82 5.01
N ASP A 18 -4.86 2.15 3.97
CA ASP A 18 -6.15 2.84 4.08
C ASP A 18 -7.07 2.47 2.92
N ASN A 19 -8.18 1.81 3.26
CA ASN A 19 -9.20 1.38 2.30
C ASN A 19 -10.34 2.39 2.13
N ASN A 20 -10.25 3.58 2.74
CA ASN A 20 -11.24 4.65 2.62
C ASN A 20 -10.84 5.74 1.62
N VAL A 21 -9.57 5.80 1.24
CA VAL A 21 -9.03 6.78 0.28
C VAL A 21 -8.58 6.05 -0.96
N ALA A 22 -9.00 6.54 -2.13
CA ALA A 22 -8.62 5.99 -3.42
C ALA A 22 -8.14 7.09 -4.37
N VAL A 23 -7.46 6.66 -5.43
CA VAL A 23 -7.15 7.50 -6.59
C VAL A 23 -8.42 8.20 -7.08
N ASN A 24 -8.29 9.45 -7.51
CA ASN A 24 -9.42 10.24 -8.01
C ASN A 24 -10.14 9.50 -9.15
N GLY A 25 -11.45 9.31 -8.99
CA GLY A 25 -12.28 8.56 -9.94
C GLY A 25 -12.29 7.05 -9.75
N MET A 26 -11.51 6.52 -8.81
CA MET A 26 -11.60 5.12 -8.35
C MET A 26 -12.37 5.04 -7.04
N HIS A 27 -13.10 3.93 -6.85
CA HIS A 27 -13.76 3.65 -5.58
C HIS A 27 -12.82 2.93 -4.63
N ALA A 28 -12.72 3.45 -3.41
CA ALA A 28 -12.10 2.73 -2.33
C ALA A 28 -13.00 1.53 -1.99
N SER A 29 -12.53 0.32 -2.27
CA SER A 29 -13.25 -0.90 -1.92
C SER A 29 -12.86 -1.27 -0.50
N SER A 30 -13.85 -1.45 0.38
CA SER A 30 -13.60 -2.00 1.72
C SER A 30 -13.02 -3.42 1.68
N PHE A 31 -13.14 -4.11 0.53
CA PHE A 31 -12.59 -5.44 0.27
C PHE A 31 -11.26 -5.42 -0.51
N SER A 32 -10.72 -4.24 -0.88
CA SER A 32 -9.36 -4.18 -1.39
C SER A 32 -8.41 -4.01 -0.23
N ASP A 33 -7.79 -5.09 0.21
CA ASP A 33 -6.96 -5.06 1.40
C ASP A 33 -5.69 -4.21 1.23
N ASN A 34 -5.31 -3.81 0.01
CA ASN A 34 -3.96 -3.27 -0.25
C ASN A 34 -3.96 -1.86 -0.84
N ASN A 35 -4.85 -1.00 -0.35
CA ASN A 35 -4.79 0.43 -0.65
C ASN A 35 -3.86 1.13 0.34
N PHE A 36 -3.09 2.10 -0.18
CA PHE A 36 -2.15 2.87 0.60
C PHE A 36 -2.25 4.35 0.32
N LYS A 37 -1.92 5.15 1.32
CA LYS A 37 -1.73 6.58 1.19
C LYS A 37 -0.41 7.01 1.81
N LEU A 38 0.25 7.96 1.16
CA LEU A 38 1.43 8.64 1.68
C LEU A 38 0.98 9.97 2.28
N GLU A 39 1.28 10.17 3.56
CA GLU A 39 0.95 11.41 4.26
C GLU A 39 2.20 12.05 4.87
N ASP A 40 2.19 13.38 4.93
CA ASP A 40 3.12 14.16 5.74
C ASP A 40 2.68 14.20 7.23
N PRO A 41 3.47 14.81 8.13
CA PRO A 41 3.13 14.91 9.54
C PRO A 41 1.89 15.77 9.84
N ASN A 42 1.51 16.65 8.91
CA ASN A 42 0.35 17.51 9.00
C ASN A 42 -0.92 16.84 8.44
N GLY A 43 -0.82 15.61 7.94
CA GLY A 43 -1.92 14.88 7.30
C GLY A 43 -2.16 15.26 5.84
N GLN A 44 -1.21 15.96 5.20
CA GLN A 44 -1.28 16.26 3.78
C GLN A 44 -1.11 14.98 2.96
N LEU A 45 -2.11 14.68 2.12
CA LEU A 45 -2.13 13.52 1.25
C LEU A 45 -1.22 13.71 0.03
N MET A 46 -0.04 13.11 0.06
CA MET A 46 1.00 13.29 -0.96
C MET A 46 0.87 12.30 -2.12
N ALA A 47 0.45 11.07 -1.86
CA ALA A 47 0.22 10.06 -2.88
C ALA A 47 -0.83 9.04 -2.42
N VAL A 48 -1.50 8.39 -3.37
CA VAL A 48 -2.47 7.32 -3.12
C VAL A 48 -2.20 6.17 -4.09
N PHE A 49 -2.15 4.96 -3.55
CA PHE A 49 -2.15 3.74 -4.32
C PHE A 49 -3.44 2.97 -4.06
N THR A 50 -4.12 2.58 -5.13
CA THR A 50 -5.33 1.75 -5.07
C THR A 50 -5.04 0.43 -5.76
N SER A 51 -5.08 -0.67 -4.99
CA SER A 51 -4.88 -2.01 -5.51
C SER A 51 -6.09 -2.47 -6.31
N HIS A 52 -5.86 -3.22 -7.38
CA HIS A 52 -6.92 -3.84 -8.18
C HIS A 52 -7.20 -5.26 -7.68
N THR A 53 -7.68 -5.42 -6.44
CA THR A 53 -7.85 -6.75 -5.81
C THR A 53 -8.89 -7.66 -6.47
N ILE A 54 -9.70 -7.17 -7.41
CA ILE A 54 -10.79 -7.91 -8.07
C ILE A 54 -10.60 -8.09 -9.57
N SER A 55 -9.52 -7.58 -10.17
CA SER A 55 -9.35 -7.74 -11.61
C SER A 55 -8.76 -9.11 -11.94
N LEU A 56 -9.56 -9.98 -12.56
CA LEU A 56 -9.10 -11.15 -13.35
C LEU A 56 -8.13 -10.76 -14.49
N ARG A 57 -7.75 -9.47 -14.60
CA ARG A 57 -6.75 -8.97 -15.53
C ARG A 57 -5.36 -9.09 -14.90
N LEU A 58 -4.62 -10.09 -15.37
CA LEU A 58 -3.19 -10.34 -15.10
C LEU A 58 -2.23 -9.17 -15.44
N SER A 59 -2.72 -8.02 -15.93
CA SER A 59 -1.87 -6.98 -16.53
C SER A 59 -1.55 -5.79 -15.62
N ALA A 60 -2.25 -5.58 -14.50
CA ALA A 60 -2.02 -4.41 -13.64
C ALA A 60 -2.32 -4.70 -12.17
N VAL A 61 -1.36 -4.38 -11.30
CA VAL A 61 -1.42 -4.61 -9.84
C VAL A 61 -2.26 -3.54 -9.12
N GLY A 62 -2.29 -2.32 -9.64
CA GLY A 62 -3.03 -1.20 -9.07
C GLY A 62 -2.77 0.11 -9.82
N THR A 63 -3.26 1.20 -9.27
CA THR A 63 -3.06 2.56 -9.80
C THR A 63 -2.44 3.45 -8.72
N LEU A 64 -1.39 4.19 -9.08
CA LEU A 64 -0.73 5.19 -8.23
C LEU A 64 -1.06 6.60 -8.73
N GLN A 65 -1.44 7.47 -7.81
CA GLN A 65 -1.59 8.91 -8.03
C GLN A 65 -0.66 9.67 -7.09
N ILE A 66 0.13 10.58 -7.65
CA ILE A 66 0.97 11.51 -6.90
C ILE A 66 0.29 12.88 -6.92
N ASN A 67 0.02 13.44 -5.74
CA ASN A 67 -0.76 14.67 -5.58
C ASN A 67 0.10 15.93 -5.44
N MET A 68 1.42 15.77 -5.43
CA MET A 68 2.38 16.83 -5.15
C MET A 68 3.39 16.94 -6.29
N ASP A 69 3.56 18.16 -6.82
CA ASP A 69 4.63 18.46 -7.79
C ASP A 69 5.88 18.91 -7.03
N LEU A 70 6.60 17.91 -6.50
CA LEU A 70 7.91 18.07 -5.87
C LEU A 70 9.02 17.54 -6.78
N GLY A 71 8.77 17.45 -8.09
CA GLY A 71 9.72 17.04 -9.13
C GLY A 71 10.20 15.58 -9.10
N PRO A 72 11.08 15.20 -10.04
CA PRO A 72 11.30 13.79 -10.40
C PRO A 72 11.91 12.92 -9.30
N ILE A 73 12.79 13.49 -8.46
CA ILE A 73 13.42 12.74 -7.36
C ILE A 73 12.37 12.29 -6.34
N PHE A 74 11.40 13.16 -6.06
CA PHE A 74 10.29 12.83 -5.18
C PHE A 74 9.43 11.73 -5.79
N GLU A 75 9.08 11.84 -7.07
CA GLU A 75 8.31 10.81 -7.78
C GLU A 75 8.99 9.44 -7.71
N TYR A 76 10.31 9.38 -7.96
CA TYR A 76 11.07 8.14 -7.81
C TYR A 76 11.05 7.60 -6.38
N ALA A 77 11.19 8.48 -5.37
CA ALA A 77 11.12 8.06 -3.97
C ALA A 77 9.75 7.48 -3.61
N VAL A 78 8.66 8.08 -4.09
CA VAL A 78 7.29 7.57 -3.91
C VAL A 78 7.15 6.19 -4.55
N ILE A 79 7.57 6.02 -5.80
CA ILE A 79 7.45 4.73 -6.51
C ILE A 79 8.27 3.63 -5.81
N MET A 80 9.54 3.91 -5.49
CA MET A 80 10.43 2.92 -4.87
C MET A 80 9.98 2.53 -3.46
N SER A 81 9.55 3.49 -2.65
CA SER A 81 9.05 3.20 -1.30
C SER A 81 7.72 2.45 -1.34
N LEU A 82 6.81 2.80 -2.25
CA LEU A 82 5.55 2.06 -2.44
C LEU A 82 5.81 0.60 -2.83
N LEU A 83 6.71 0.35 -3.79
CA LEU A 83 7.07 -1.02 -4.19
C LEU A 83 7.64 -1.81 -3.01
N SER A 84 8.48 -1.19 -2.19
CA SER A 84 9.06 -1.83 -1.01
C SER A 84 7.99 -2.21 0.02
N VAL A 85 7.04 -1.31 0.28
CA VAL A 85 5.92 -1.56 1.21
C VAL A 85 4.99 -2.64 0.66
N HIS A 86 4.68 -2.58 -0.63
CA HIS A 86 3.79 -3.54 -1.29
C HIS A 86 4.39 -4.96 -1.30
N GLU A 87 5.67 -5.10 -1.66
CA GLU A 87 6.37 -6.39 -1.62
C GLU A 87 6.49 -6.96 -0.20
N TYR A 88 6.70 -6.09 0.79
CA TYR A 88 6.70 -6.51 2.19
C TYR A 88 5.33 -7.08 2.60
N GLN A 89 4.23 -6.39 2.29
CA GLN A 89 2.90 -6.89 2.62
C GLN A 89 2.55 -8.19 1.90
N LYS A 90 2.92 -8.31 0.63
CA LYS A 90 2.70 -9.56 -0.12
C LYS A 90 3.36 -10.76 0.55
N ARG A 91 4.58 -10.61 1.08
CA ARG A 91 5.28 -11.68 1.82
C ARG A 91 4.55 -12.06 3.12
N GLU A 92 4.08 -11.07 3.87
CA GLU A 92 3.31 -11.31 5.10
C GLU A 92 1.97 -12.01 4.82
N GLU A 93 1.32 -11.69 3.70
CA GLU A 93 0.10 -12.37 3.23
C GLU A 93 0.36 -13.83 2.83
N ASP A 94 1.48 -14.09 2.14
CA ASP A 94 1.90 -15.45 1.77
C ASP A 94 2.22 -16.30 3.02
N GLU A 95 2.93 -15.71 3.99
CA GLU A 95 3.29 -16.38 5.26
C GLU A 95 2.07 -16.67 6.14
N SER A 96 1.16 -15.70 6.29
CA SER A 96 -0.09 -15.87 7.05
C SER A 96 -1.03 -16.89 6.41
N SER A 97 -1.10 -16.93 5.08
CA SER A 97 -1.85 -17.95 4.34
C SER A 97 -1.30 -19.36 4.58
N SER A 98 0.03 -19.51 4.58
CA SER A 98 0.68 -20.80 4.85
C SER A 98 0.45 -21.29 6.29
N THR A 99 0.45 -20.39 7.26
CA THR A 99 0.22 -20.69 8.68
C THR A 99 -1.23 -21.12 8.93
N ASN A 100 -2.19 -20.43 8.33
CA ASN A 100 -3.61 -20.76 8.45
C ASN A 100 -3.96 -22.12 7.82
N LEU A 101 -3.34 -22.48 6.68
CA LEU A 101 -3.49 -23.81 6.08
C LEU A 101 -2.95 -24.91 7.01
N ASN A 102 -1.80 -24.71 7.63
CA ASN A 102 -1.21 -25.66 8.56
C ASN A 102 -2.05 -25.83 9.84
N ALA A 103 -2.60 -24.73 10.38
CA ALA A 103 -3.48 -24.76 11.54
C ALA A 103 -4.81 -25.46 11.23
N ALA A 104 -5.42 -25.18 10.07
CA ALA A 104 -6.66 -25.84 9.63
C ALA A 104 -6.45 -27.34 9.37
N ALA A 105 -5.33 -27.73 8.76
CA ALA A 105 -4.97 -29.12 8.55
C ALA A 105 -4.73 -29.86 9.89
N GLY A 106 -4.06 -29.21 10.86
CA GLY A 106 -3.87 -29.76 12.20
C GLY A 106 -5.18 -29.94 12.97
N ALA A 107 -6.10 -28.97 12.87
CA ALA A 107 -7.43 -29.06 13.48
C ALA A 107 -8.29 -30.16 12.84
N ALA A 108 -8.25 -30.32 11.52
CA ALA A 108 -8.94 -31.39 10.82
C ALA A 108 -8.41 -32.78 11.22
N ALA A 109 -7.09 -32.92 11.40
CA ALA A 109 -6.48 -34.17 11.85
C ALA A 109 -6.86 -34.51 13.31
N ALA A 110 -6.96 -33.53 14.20
CA ALA A 110 -7.35 -33.73 15.60
C ALA A 110 -8.84 -34.02 15.79
N SER A 111 -9.68 -33.64 14.84
CA SER A 111 -11.14 -33.85 14.88
C SER A 111 -11.56 -35.23 14.36
N SER A 112 -10.61 -36.04 13.88
CA SER A 112 -10.86 -37.33 13.23
C SER A 112 -10.55 -38.54 14.13
N CYS A 113 -10.39 -38.33 15.44
CA CYS A 113 -10.15 -39.36 16.46
C CYS A 113 -11.40 -39.61 17.32
#